data_AF-A0A8J7PRW8-F1
#
_entry.id   AF-A0A8J7PRW8-F1
#
_cell.length_a   1.000
_cell.length_b   1.000
_cell.length_c   1.000
_cell.angle_alpha   90.00
_cell.angle_beta   90.00
_cell.angle_gamma   90.00
#
_symmetry.space_group_name_H-M   'P 1'
#
loop_
_entity.id
_entity.type
_entity.pdbx_description
1 polymer ?
#
loop_
_entity_poly.entity_id
_entity_poly.type
_entity_poly.pdbx_seq_one_letter_code
_entity_poly.pdbx_strand_id
1 'polypeptide(L)'
;MGRTFEVLGGRLRKAAGAESVTAVPFPVAEPEPDAPAGPILVPTTPDDLPDDDDSVPHVEVGGPRTKAAPSPQLLPPKPAPLPAAAEVAFQLLPAEARPAGAPGPEVITYHRPDHPVARQYRRLADGIASQHASGRPPLLLFTSASARTAGTATVANLAVTRAGDGLGRVLVIEAERCPGSSAERFGVPPVPGLRELLARTVPLSMALHRTGVDGVYHLPAGRSNVGTDEAARLPALLEQLRARFEWILVDAPVWGTHPLTHWVQASDGVYLVLRPDEWDSSQADMAHEGIARAGGKLRGCVTTDEPPIPAATGTPGPSANGHGDRDEVIDHVGSPVGVPRRRLRVPLIIRRPGDD
;
A
#
# COMPACT_ATOMS: atom_id res chain seq x y z
N MET A 1 -22.54 0.69 -18.00
CA MET A 1 -22.87 -0.53 -17.23
C MET A 1 -23.24 -1.64 -18.20
N GLY A 2 -22.23 -2.40 -18.63
CA GLY A 2 -22.40 -3.55 -19.50
C GLY A 2 -23.10 -4.67 -18.75
N ARG A 3 -24.17 -5.20 -19.35
CA ARG A 3 -24.99 -6.29 -18.82
C ARG A 3 -24.38 -7.61 -19.31
N THR A 4 -23.93 -8.46 -18.40
CA THR A 4 -23.57 -9.83 -18.72
C THR A 4 -24.85 -10.66 -18.88
N PHE A 5 -24.97 -11.32 -20.03
CA PHE A 5 -25.96 -12.36 -20.33
C PHE A 5 -25.23 -13.70 -20.28
N GLU A 6 -25.76 -14.69 -19.58
CA GLU A 6 -25.32 -16.08 -19.76
C GLU A 6 -26.18 -16.76 -20.82
N VAL A 7 -25.52 -17.47 -21.73
CA VAL A 7 -26.15 -18.26 -22.81
C VAL A 7 -25.97 -19.73 -22.48
N LEU A 8 -27.07 -20.42 -22.15
CA LEU A 8 -27.13 -21.87 -22.18
C LEU A 8 -28.44 -22.28 -22.90
N GLY A 9 -28.32 -22.98 -24.03
CA GLY A 9 -29.45 -23.72 -24.61
C GLY A 9 -30.55 -22.93 -25.34
N GLY A 10 -30.25 -21.77 -25.95
CA GLY A 10 -31.04 -21.25 -27.08
C GLY A 10 -32.44 -20.67 -26.80
N ARG A 11 -32.82 -20.37 -25.55
CA ARG A 11 -34.01 -19.55 -25.24
C ARG A 11 -33.78 -18.65 -24.01
N LEU A 12 -33.89 -17.33 -24.18
CA LEU A 12 -33.88 -16.36 -23.06
C LEU A 12 -35.19 -16.43 -22.28
N ARG A 13 -35.11 -16.54 -20.95
CA ARG A 13 -36.21 -16.20 -20.03
C ARG A 13 -35.72 -15.22 -18.96
N LYS A 14 -36.57 -14.24 -18.63
CA LYS A 14 -36.37 -13.23 -17.59
C LYS A 14 -36.49 -13.89 -16.21
N ALA A 15 -35.41 -13.94 -15.43
CA ALA A 15 -35.52 -14.32 -14.03
C ALA A 15 -36.22 -13.20 -13.25
N ALA A 16 -37.36 -13.53 -12.65
CA ALA A 16 -38.12 -12.67 -11.76
C ALA A 16 -37.69 -12.93 -10.31
N GLY A 17 -37.57 -11.86 -9.52
CA GLY A 17 -37.35 -11.95 -8.07
C GLY A 17 -36.09 -11.22 -7.60
N ALA A 18 -36.18 -9.90 -7.49
CA ALA A 18 -35.32 -9.11 -6.62
C ALA A 18 -36.17 -7.99 -6.03
N GLU A 19 -36.47 -8.08 -4.73
CA GLU A 19 -37.08 -7.01 -3.95
C GLU A 19 -36.10 -5.86 -3.80
N SER A 20 -36.59 -4.63 -3.94
CA SER A 20 -35.83 -3.41 -3.76
C SER A 20 -35.57 -3.15 -2.27
N VAL A 21 -34.30 -3.17 -1.85
CA VAL A 21 -33.91 -2.63 -0.54
C VAL A 21 -33.88 -1.11 -0.65
N THR A 22 -34.78 -0.47 0.09
CA THR A 22 -34.94 0.97 0.19
C THR A 22 -33.72 1.60 0.84
N ALA A 23 -33.24 2.72 0.28
CA ALA A 23 -32.19 3.51 0.87
C ALA A 23 -32.61 4.01 2.26
N VAL A 24 -31.76 3.81 3.26
CA VAL A 24 -31.93 4.38 4.60
C VAL A 24 -31.55 5.85 4.52
N PRO A 25 -32.46 6.80 4.80
CA PRO A 25 -32.12 8.22 4.79
C PRO A 25 -31.23 8.57 5.99
N PHE A 26 -30.30 9.49 5.79
CA PHE A 26 -29.49 10.08 6.85
C PHE A 26 -30.40 10.71 7.93
N PRO A 27 -30.05 10.61 9.22
CA PRO A 27 -30.81 11.25 10.28
C PRO A 27 -30.82 12.77 10.06
N VAL A 28 -32.03 13.34 10.06
CA VAL A 28 -32.29 14.77 9.97
C VAL A 28 -31.79 15.41 11.27
N ALA A 29 -30.94 16.43 11.16
CA ALA A 29 -30.49 17.21 12.31
C ALA A 29 -31.69 17.86 13.01
N GLU A 30 -31.84 17.63 14.31
CA GLU A 30 -32.84 18.31 15.12
C GLU A 30 -32.54 19.82 15.15
N PRO A 31 -33.55 20.70 15.02
CA PRO A 31 -33.35 22.14 15.11
C PRO A 31 -32.96 22.52 16.55
N GLU A 32 -31.88 23.30 16.69
CA GLU A 32 -31.48 23.87 17.98
C GLU A 32 -32.60 24.71 18.60
N PRO A 33 -32.75 24.72 19.94
CA PRO A 33 -33.76 25.53 20.62
C PRO A 33 -33.45 27.03 20.50
N ASP A 34 -34.49 27.81 20.15
CA ASP A 34 -34.45 29.27 20.01
C ASP A 34 -33.85 29.98 21.23
N ALA A 35 -32.97 30.96 20.96
CA ALA A 35 -32.43 31.86 21.96
C ALA A 35 -33.54 32.71 22.61
N PRO A 36 -33.46 33.05 23.91
CA PRO A 36 -34.51 33.81 24.59
C PRO A 36 -34.67 35.21 24.01
N ALA A 37 -35.92 35.56 23.67
CA ALA A 37 -36.30 36.84 23.08
C ALA A 37 -35.97 38.02 24.00
N GLY A 38 -35.23 39.01 23.48
CA GLY A 38 -35.03 40.30 24.14
C GLY A 38 -36.35 41.10 24.24
N PRO A 39 -36.40 42.15 25.07
CA PRO A 39 -37.65 42.85 25.38
C PRO A 39 -38.28 43.51 24.15
N ILE A 40 -39.58 43.25 23.97
CA ILE A 40 -40.42 43.78 22.88
C ILE A 40 -41.18 45.01 23.40
N LEU A 41 -41.10 46.13 22.68
CA LEU A 41 -41.95 47.30 22.91
C LEU A 41 -43.32 47.05 22.28
N VAL A 42 -44.38 47.12 23.09
CA VAL A 42 -45.77 46.95 22.65
C VAL A 42 -46.39 48.34 22.40
N PRO A 43 -47.07 48.55 21.25
CA PRO A 43 -47.79 49.80 21.00
C PRO A 43 -49.07 49.86 21.84
N THR A 44 -49.28 50.95 22.57
CA THR A 44 -50.51 51.21 23.31
C THR A 44 -51.65 51.57 22.35
N THR A 45 -52.80 50.93 22.52
CA THR A 45 -54.04 51.23 21.81
C THR A 45 -54.74 52.45 22.43
N PRO A 46 -55.55 53.21 21.66
CA PRO A 46 -56.11 54.49 22.10
C PRO A 46 -57.10 54.43 23.28
N ASP A 47 -57.45 53.23 23.75
CA ASP A 47 -58.40 52.99 24.85
C ASP A 47 -57.75 53.07 26.26
N ASP A 48 -56.47 53.41 26.38
CA ASP A 48 -55.75 53.61 27.67
C ASP A 48 -55.63 55.10 28.08
N LEU A 49 -56.50 55.97 27.58
CA LEU A 49 -56.58 57.38 27.99
C LEU A 49 -57.78 57.60 28.93
N PRO A 50 -57.59 58.27 30.08
CA PRO A 50 -58.70 58.57 31.00
C PRO A 50 -59.71 59.54 30.35
N ASP A 51 -60.99 59.33 30.63
CA ASP A 51 -62.12 60.13 30.12
C ASP A 51 -61.87 61.64 30.30
N ASP A 52 -61.84 62.37 29.17
CA ASP A 52 -61.83 63.84 29.15
C ASP A 52 -63.25 64.33 29.48
N ASP A 53 -63.39 64.89 30.68
CA ASP A 53 -64.58 65.59 31.18
C ASP A 53 -64.79 66.91 30.40
N ASP A 54 -65.96 67.03 29.78
CA ASP A 54 -66.39 68.17 28.98
C ASP A 54 -66.61 69.42 29.87
N SER A 55 -65.66 70.36 29.87
CA SER A 55 -65.95 71.76 30.22
C SER A 55 -65.01 72.77 29.53
N VAL A 56 -65.47 73.23 28.35
CA VAL A 56 -65.23 74.48 27.57
C VAL A 56 -64.69 75.69 28.40
N PRO A 57 -63.99 76.74 27.84
CA PRO A 57 -63.99 77.20 26.43
C PRO A 57 -62.72 77.88 25.81
N HIS A 58 -62.79 77.98 24.48
CA HIS A 58 -62.17 78.90 23.48
C HIS A 58 -61.15 79.99 23.88
N VAL A 59 -60.02 80.04 23.13
CA VAL A 59 -59.35 81.30 22.72
C VAL A 59 -58.76 81.13 21.30
N GLU A 60 -59.27 81.92 20.34
CA GLU A 60 -58.60 82.20 19.06
C GLU A 60 -57.52 83.26 19.26
N VAL A 61 -56.31 83.07 18.72
CA VAL A 61 -55.48 84.19 18.23
C VAL A 61 -54.62 83.72 17.05
N GLY A 62 -54.85 84.30 15.87
CA GLY A 62 -54.00 84.12 14.70
C GLY A 62 -52.63 84.78 14.82
N GLY A 63 -51.64 84.22 14.12
CA GLY A 63 -50.31 84.81 13.97
C GLY A 63 -49.53 84.16 12.82
N PRO A 64 -48.61 84.89 12.16
CA PRO A 64 -48.26 84.67 10.75
C PRO A 64 -47.13 83.65 10.53
N ARG A 65 -47.21 82.95 9.37
CA ARG A 65 -46.20 82.03 8.82
C ARG A 65 -44.78 82.62 8.86
N THR A 66 -43.87 81.97 9.59
CA THR A 66 -42.42 82.15 9.45
C THR A 66 -41.77 80.97 8.73
N LYS A 67 -40.96 81.31 7.71
CA LYS A 67 -40.01 80.52 6.89
C LYS A 67 -39.85 79.04 7.28
N ALA A 68 -40.20 78.14 6.35
CA ALA A 68 -39.84 76.72 6.41
C ALA A 68 -38.31 76.55 6.46
N ALA A 69 -37.83 75.95 7.55
CA ALA A 69 -36.48 75.42 7.64
C ALA A 69 -36.34 74.18 6.71
N PRO A 70 -35.16 73.91 6.14
CA PRO A 70 -34.95 72.76 5.27
C PRO A 70 -35.20 71.46 6.04
N SER A 71 -36.02 70.58 5.47
CA SER A 71 -36.37 69.28 6.06
C SER A 71 -35.12 68.44 6.36
N PRO A 72 -35.04 67.76 7.51
CA PRO A 72 -33.89 66.91 7.83
C PRO A 72 -33.78 65.77 6.82
N GLN A 73 -32.61 65.65 6.19
CA GLN A 73 -32.30 64.53 5.30
C GLN A 73 -31.92 63.31 6.15
N LEU A 74 -32.62 62.20 5.94
CA LEU A 74 -32.28 60.91 6.53
C LEU A 74 -30.99 60.38 5.89
N LEU A 75 -29.91 60.29 6.65
CA LEU A 75 -28.72 59.54 6.25
C LEU A 75 -28.97 58.05 6.51
N PRO A 76 -28.76 57.15 5.52
CA PRO A 76 -28.89 55.73 5.75
C PRO A 76 -27.84 55.24 6.76
N PRO A 77 -28.20 54.30 7.66
CA PRO A 77 -27.25 53.80 8.65
C PRO A 77 -26.09 53.09 7.97
N LYS A 78 -24.86 53.36 8.44
CA LYS A 78 -23.65 52.67 8.01
C LYS A 78 -23.84 51.17 8.21
N PRO A 79 -23.75 50.32 7.17
CA PRO A 79 -23.96 48.89 7.32
C PRO A 79 -22.94 48.32 8.30
N ALA A 80 -23.44 47.58 9.29
CA ALA A 80 -22.59 46.85 10.22
C ALA A 80 -21.70 45.87 9.44
N PRO A 81 -20.44 45.64 9.86
CA PRO A 81 -19.62 44.61 9.25
C PRO A 81 -20.37 43.27 9.38
N LEU A 82 -20.65 42.63 8.25
CA LEU A 82 -21.15 41.25 8.24
C LEU A 82 -20.13 40.38 8.99
N PRO A 83 -20.57 39.46 9.86
CA PRO A 83 -19.64 38.51 10.47
C PRO A 83 -18.90 37.79 9.33
N ALA A 84 -17.58 37.70 9.45
CA ALA A 84 -16.77 36.98 8.47
C ALA A 84 -17.37 35.59 8.31
N ALA A 85 -17.83 35.26 7.11
CA ALA A 85 -18.35 33.93 6.82
C ALA A 85 -17.25 32.93 7.17
N ALA A 86 -17.54 31.96 8.03
CA ALA A 86 -16.59 30.94 8.39
C ALA A 86 -16.24 30.14 7.12
N GLU A 87 -15.03 30.34 6.59
CA GLU A 87 -14.54 29.51 5.50
C GLU A 87 -14.23 28.12 6.04
N VAL A 88 -14.95 27.12 5.53
CA VAL A 88 -14.63 25.71 5.75
C VAL A 88 -13.70 25.27 4.61
N ALA A 89 -12.43 25.10 4.92
CA ALA A 89 -11.42 24.61 3.98
C ALA A 89 -11.00 23.19 4.34
N PHE A 90 -11.04 22.27 3.36
CA PHE A 90 -10.39 20.98 3.47
C PHE A 90 -8.92 21.15 3.10
N GLN A 91 -8.04 21.16 4.11
CA GLN A 91 -6.61 21.02 3.90
C GLN A 91 -6.24 19.55 4.02
N LEU A 92 -5.79 18.99 2.90
CA LEU A 92 -5.21 17.66 2.86
C LEU A 92 -3.91 17.73 3.66
N LEU A 93 -3.92 17.21 4.89
CA LEU A 93 -2.69 16.97 5.64
C LEU A 93 -1.80 16.11 4.73
N PRO A 94 -0.55 16.51 4.43
CA PRO A 94 0.38 15.65 3.72
C PRO A 94 0.31 14.30 4.40
N ALA A 95 -0.01 13.24 3.66
CA ALA A 95 0.09 11.89 4.22
C ALA A 95 1.48 11.83 4.84
N GLU A 96 1.58 11.66 6.16
CA GLU A 96 2.86 11.50 6.83
C GLU A 96 3.46 10.21 6.30
N ALA A 97 4.11 10.30 5.14
CA ALA A 97 5.02 9.30 4.65
C ALA A 97 6.13 9.33 5.69
N ARG A 98 6.03 8.47 6.70
CA ARG A 98 7.16 8.13 7.55
C ARG A 98 8.31 7.88 6.57
N PRO A 99 9.36 8.70 6.58
CA PRO A 99 10.37 8.63 5.53
C PRO A 99 10.94 7.22 5.58
N ALA A 100 10.60 6.42 4.57
CA ALA A 100 11.25 5.13 4.40
C ALA A 100 12.73 5.42 4.17
N GLY A 101 13.58 4.67 4.85
CA GLY A 101 15.01 4.77 4.64
C GLY A 101 15.34 4.52 3.16
N ALA A 102 16.46 5.08 2.70
CA ALA A 102 17.00 4.68 1.41
C ALA A 102 17.23 3.16 1.39
N PRO A 103 17.01 2.47 0.26
CA PRO A 103 17.27 1.05 0.16
C PRO A 103 18.73 0.70 0.50
N GLY A 104 18.94 -0.48 1.07
CA GLY A 104 20.26 -1.01 1.38
C GLY A 104 21.19 -1.11 0.16
N PRO A 105 22.52 -1.14 0.36
CA PRO A 105 23.52 -1.15 -0.73
C PRO A 105 23.41 -2.35 -1.68
N GLU A 106 22.84 -3.47 -1.24
CA GLU A 106 22.57 -4.67 -2.03
C GLU A 106 21.55 -4.43 -3.17
N VAL A 107 20.76 -3.36 -3.12
CA VAL A 107 19.78 -3.04 -4.15
C VAL A 107 20.49 -2.30 -5.28
N ILE A 108 21.37 -3.02 -5.98
CA ILE A 108 22.21 -2.49 -7.08
C ILE A 108 21.35 -1.84 -8.16
N THR A 109 20.15 -2.36 -8.40
CA THR A 109 19.19 -1.80 -9.37
C THR A 109 18.71 -0.39 -9.01
N TYR A 110 18.72 -0.03 -7.72
CA TYR A 110 18.44 1.33 -7.23
C TYR A 110 19.69 2.21 -7.29
N HIS A 111 20.81 1.73 -6.72
CA HIS A 111 22.02 2.56 -6.56
C HIS A 111 22.86 2.69 -7.84
N ARG A 112 22.79 1.72 -8.75
CA ARG A 112 23.57 1.65 -9.99
C ARG A 112 22.72 1.05 -11.15
N PRO A 113 21.69 1.76 -11.65
CA PRO A 113 20.76 1.23 -12.65
C PRO A 113 21.40 0.85 -14.00
N ASP A 114 22.57 1.42 -14.32
CA ASP A 114 23.34 1.15 -15.53
C ASP A 114 24.34 -0.02 -15.39
N HIS A 115 24.48 -0.57 -14.18
CA HIS A 115 25.40 -1.67 -13.90
C HIS A 115 25.03 -2.93 -14.71
N PRO A 116 25.99 -3.76 -15.17
CA PRO A 116 25.70 -5.01 -15.87
C PRO A 116 24.75 -5.94 -15.11
N VAL A 117 24.85 -6.00 -13.78
CA VAL A 117 23.94 -6.78 -12.93
C VAL A 117 22.51 -6.23 -12.97
N ALA A 118 22.31 -4.92 -13.02
CA ALA A 118 20.97 -4.34 -13.16
C ALA A 118 20.31 -4.74 -14.51
N ARG A 119 21.11 -4.86 -15.60
CA ARG A 119 20.62 -5.43 -16.87
C ARG A 119 20.23 -6.90 -16.75
N GLN A 120 20.91 -7.68 -15.91
CA GLN A 120 20.53 -9.08 -15.66
C GLN A 120 19.19 -9.16 -14.93
N TYR A 121 18.95 -8.30 -13.94
CA TYR A 121 17.64 -8.21 -13.27
C TYR A 121 16.52 -7.78 -14.21
N ARG A 122 16.76 -6.86 -15.16
CA ARG A 122 15.79 -6.53 -16.23
C ARG A 122 15.41 -7.76 -17.06
N ARG A 123 16.41 -8.51 -17.54
CA ARG A 123 16.17 -9.76 -18.27
C ARG A 123 15.42 -10.81 -17.44
N LEU A 124 15.71 -10.91 -16.14
CA LEU A 124 15.00 -11.78 -15.22
C LEU A 124 13.53 -11.36 -15.09
N ALA A 125 13.28 -10.06 -14.89
CA ALA A 125 11.93 -9.51 -14.80
C ALA A 125 11.12 -9.80 -16.07
N ASP A 126 11.69 -9.56 -17.26
CA ASP A 126 11.06 -9.86 -18.54
C ASP A 126 10.75 -11.35 -18.72
N GLY A 127 11.72 -12.21 -18.38
CA GLY A 127 11.57 -13.67 -18.42
C GLY A 127 10.43 -14.15 -17.53
N ILE A 128 10.36 -13.66 -16.29
CA ILE A 128 9.26 -13.96 -15.37
C ILE A 128 7.93 -13.40 -15.90
N ALA A 129 7.90 -12.16 -16.39
CA ALA A 129 6.69 -11.53 -16.94
C ALA A 129 6.09 -12.37 -18.08
N SER A 130 6.93 -12.88 -18.98
CA SER A 130 6.50 -13.71 -20.11
C SER A 130 5.79 -15.01 -19.68
N GLN A 131 6.09 -15.52 -18.49
CA GLN A 131 5.47 -16.73 -17.94
C GLN A 131 4.06 -16.48 -17.38
N HIS A 132 3.69 -15.22 -17.13
CA HIS A 132 2.47 -14.81 -16.44
C HIS A 132 1.62 -13.81 -17.24
N ALA A 133 1.49 -14.02 -18.56
CA ALA A 133 0.73 -13.14 -19.47
C ALA A 133 -0.81 -13.20 -19.30
N SER A 134 -1.33 -13.73 -18.20
CA SER A 134 -2.76 -14.07 -18.01
C SER A 134 -3.67 -12.88 -17.69
N GLY A 135 -3.20 -11.64 -17.82
CA GLY A 135 -3.95 -10.41 -17.50
C GLY A 135 -4.27 -10.21 -16.02
N ARG A 136 -3.90 -11.17 -15.17
CA ARG A 136 -4.00 -11.11 -13.71
C ARG A 136 -2.64 -10.77 -13.10
N PRO A 137 -2.57 -9.86 -12.11
CA PRO A 137 -1.33 -9.58 -11.41
C PRO A 137 -0.69 -10.84 -10.80
N PRO A 138 0.55 -11.18 -11.21
CA PRO A 138 1.24 -12.37 -10.71
C PRO A 138 1.56 -12.25 -9.22
N LEU A 139 1.27 -13.32 -8.48
CA LEU A 139 1.76 -13.54 -7.12
C LEU A 139 2.83 -14.62 -7.13
N LEU A 140 4.07 -14.22 -6.81
CA LEU A 140 5.26 -15.01 -7.06
C LEU A 140 6.04 -15.23 -5.78
N LEU A 141 6.26 -16.48 -5.41
CA LEU A 141 7.01 -16.86 -4.23
C LEU A 141 8.48 -17.07 -4.56
N PHE A 142 9.37 -16.45 -3.78
CA PHE A 142 10.80 -16.65 -3.86
C PHE A 142 11.28 -17.24 -2.54
N THR A 143 11.97 -18.37 -2.60
CA THR A 143 12.57 -19.05 -1.45
C THR A 143 13.96 -19.52 -1.83
N SER A 144 14.85 -19.64 -0.87
CA SER A 144 16.23 -20.06 -1.12
C SER A 144 16.46 -21.54 -0.78
N ALA A 145 17.33 -22.21 -1.54
CA ALA A 145 17.74 -23.58 -1.21
C ALA A 145 18.63 -23.63 0.04
N SER A 146 19.40 -22.57 0.29
CA SER A 146 20.32 -22.46 1.41
C SER A 146 20.39 -21.04 1.97
N ALA A 147 20.87 -20.90 3.21
CA ALA A 147 21.17 -19.60 3.81
C ALA A 147 22.39 -18.91 3.17
N ARG A 148 23.15 -19.61 2.31
CA ARG A 148 24.31 -19.06 1.58
C ARG A 148 23.89 -18.20 0.38
N THR A 149 22.59 -18.11 0.09
CA THR A 149 22.07 -17.43 -1.09
C THR A 149 21.39 -16.12 -0.71
N ALA A 150 21.62 -15.06 -1.51
CA ALA A 150 20.97 -13.77 -1.35
C ALA A 150 19.54 -13.72 -1.93
N GLY A 151 18.64 -14.58 -1.44
CA GLY A 151 17.24 -14.65 -1.88
C GLY A 151 16.50 -13.32 -1.71
N THR A 152 16.56 -12.74 -0.53
CA THR A 152 15.92 -11.46 -0.21
C THR A 152 16.46 -10.29 -1.04
N ALA A 153 17.78 -10.26 -1.31
CA ALA A 153 18.38 -9.25 -2.20
C ALA A 153 17.89 -9.41 -3.65
N THR A 154 17.72 -10.65 -4.10
CA THR A 154 17.16 -10.97 -5.42
C THR A 154 15.73 -10.44 -5.55
N VAL A 155 14.89 -10.65 -4.53
CA VAL A 155 13.52 -10.12 -4.49
C VAL A 155 13.51 -8.59 -4.49
N ALA A 156 14.38 -7.95 -3.69
CA ALA A 156 14.46 -6.50 -3.61
C ALA A 156 14.86 -5.87 -4.94
N ASN A 157 15.91 -6.40 -5.60
CA ASN A 157 16.35 -5.93 -6.90
C ASN A 157 15.30 -6.16 -8.00
N LEU A 158 14.60 -7.31 -7.96
CA LEU A 158 13.51 -7.58 -8.89
C LEU A 158 12.35 -6.59 -8.71
N ALA A 159 12.00 -6.25 -7.47
CA ALA A 159 10.95 -5.28 -7.17
C ALA A 159 11.28 -3.89 -7.72
N VAL A 160 12.49 -3.39 -7.43
CA VAL A 160 12.95 -2.08 -7.92
C VAL A 160 13.02 -2.05 -9.44
N THR A 161 13.55 -3.11 -10.05
CA THR A 161 13.59 -3.23 -11.51
C THR A 161 12.20 -3.13 -12.11
N ARG A 162 11.25 -3.90 -11.58
CA ARG A 162 9.90 -3.97 -12.13
C ARG A 162 9.12 -2.67 -11.95
N ALA A 163 9.31 -1.98 -10.82
CA ALA A 163 8.73 -0.65 -10.60
C ALA A 163 9.34 0.39 -11.55
N GLY A 164 10.66 0.32 -11.78
CA GLY A 164 11.40 1.25 -12.64
C GLY A 164 11.02 1.18 -14.13
N ASP A 165 10.50 0.04 -14.61
CA ASP A 165 10.02 -0.09 -15.99
C ASP A 165 8.72 0.72 -16.28
N GLY A 166 8.15 1.39 -15.26
CA GLY A 166 6.92 2.19 -15.39
C GLY A 166 5.64 1.35 -15.55
N LEU A 167 5.74 0.04 -15.30
CA LEU A 167 4.68 -0.95 -15.58
C LEU A 167 3.75 -1.23 -14.39
N GLY A 168 3.87 -0.47 -13.29
CA GLY A 168 2.92 -0.51 -12.17
C GLY A 168 3.57 -0.53 -10.79
N ARG A 169 2.72 -0.65 -9.78
CA ARG A 169 3.08 -0.80 -8.37
C ARG A 169 3.45 -2.26 -8.08
N VAL A 170 4.58 -2.43 -7.40
CA VAL A 170 5.07 -3.72 -6.93
C VAL A 170 4.92 -3.79 -5.43
N LEU A 171 4.38 -4.90 -4.94
CA LEU A 171 4.33 -5.23 -3.52
C LEU A 171 5.33 -6.32 -3.21
N VAL A 172 6.20 -6.09 -2.23
CA VAL A 172 6.99 -7.13 -1.58
C VAL A 172 6.33 -7.51 -0.27
N ILE A 173 5.98 -8.78 -0.10
CA ILE A 173 5.45 -9.35 1.14
C ILE A 173 6.54 -10.19 1.79
N GLU A 174 6.84 -9.91 3.05
CA GLU A 174 7.73 -10.74 3.85
C GLU A 174 6.90 -11.87 4.48
N ALA A 175 7.14 -13.11 4.03
CA ALA A 175 6.41 -14.29 4.52
C ALA A 175 6.77 -14.61 5.97
N GLU A 176 8.05 -14.48 6.31
CA GLU A 176 8.55 -14.73 7.65
C GLU A 176 9.62 -13.75 8.09
N ARG A 177 9.62 -13.43 9.38
CA ARG A 177 10.60 -12.50 9.95
C ARG A 177 11.93 -13.21 10.15
N CYS A 178 12.98 -12.71 9.52
CA CYS A 178 14.35 -13.22 9.66
C CYS A 178 15.36 -12.07 9.82
N PRO A 179 16.50 -12.27 10.49
CA PRO A 179 17.60 -11.29 10.46
C PRO A 179 18.05 -11.02 9.01
N GLY A 180 18.26 -9.76 8.63
CA GLY A 180 18.54 -9.39 7.23
C GLY A 180 17.31 -9.41 6.32
N SER A 181 16.11 -9.28 6.92
CA SER A 181 14.79 -9.23 6.28
C SER A 181 14.69 -8.21 5.15
N SER A 182 13.75 -8.42 4.23
CA SER A 182 13.42 -7.41 3.21
C SER A 182 13.00 -6.06 3.81
N ALA A 183 12.38 -6.04 5.00
CA ALA A 183 12.01 -4.79 5.68
C ALA A 183 13.22 -3.88 5.95
N GLU A 184 14.32 -4.46 6.44
CA GLU A 184 15.58 -3.74 6.67
C GLU A 184 16.15 -3.19 5.35
N ARG A 185 16.07 -3.97 4.27
CA ARG A 185 16.59 -3.56 2.94
C ARG A 185 15.82 -2.43 2.31
N PHE A 186 14.53 -2.32 2.59
CA PHE A 186 13.70 -1.22 2.11
C PHE A 186 13.63 -0.04 3.09
N GLY A 187 14.33 -0.12 4.23
CA GLY A 187 14.32 0.93 5.24
C GLY A 187 12.94 1.16 5.86
N VAL A 188 12.09 0.14 5.93
CA VAL A 188 10.72 0.24 6.47
C VAL A 188 10.63 -0.38 7.87
N PRO A 189 9.72 0.10 8.74
CA PRO A 189 9.51 -0.52 10.05
C PRO A 189 9.06 -1.99 9.91
N PRO A 190 9.55 -2.91 10.76
CA PRO A 190 9.13 -4.31 10.72
C PRO A 190 7.70 -4.54 11.25
N VAL A 191 7.06 -3.49 11.79
CA VAL A 191 5.70 -3.51 12.34
C VAL A 191 4.99 -2.17 12.20
N PRO A 192 3.65 -2.16 12.05
CA PRO A 192 2.78 -3.34 11.89
C PRO A 192 2.89 -3.98 10.50
N GLY A 193 2.52 -5.26 10.36
CA GLY A 193 2.70 -6.04 9.14
C GLY A 193 1.58 -7.02 8.82
N LEU A 194 1.89 -8.03 8.02
CA LEU A 194 0.98 -9.07 7.53
C LEU A 194 0.23 -9.75 8.68
N ARG A 195 0.93 -10.06 9.77
CA ARG A 195 0.37 -10.78 10.91
C ARG A 195 -0.71 -9.98 11.63
N GLU A 196 -0.45 -8.71 11.94
CA GLU A 196 -1.45 -7.81 12.53
C GLU A 196 -2.64 -7.61 11.58
N LEU A 197 -2.39 -7.59 10.26
CA LEU A 197 -3.43 -7.46 9.26
C LEU A 197 -4.34 -8.69 9.20
N LEU A 198 -3.79 -9.90 9.22
CA LEU A 198 -4.55 -11.16 9.24
C LEU A 198 -5.32 -11.34 10.56
N ALA A 199 -4.73 -10.89 11.67
CA ALA A 199 -5.38 -10.83 12.98
C ALA A 199 -6.48 -9.74 13.07
N ARG A 200 -6.59 -8.87 12.06
CA ARG A 200 -7.51 -7.71 12.02
C ARG A 200 -7.31 -6.73 13.18
N THR A 201 -6.11 -6.66 13.72
CA THR A 201 -5.76 -5.69 14.77
C THR A 201 -5.37 -4.33 14.20
N VAL A 202 -5.01 -4.29 12.91
CA VAL A 202 -4.72 -3.06 12.17
C VAL A 202 -5.37 -3.10 10.77
N PRO A 203 -5.74 -1.94 10.19
CA PRO A 203 -6.16 -1.86 8.80
C PRO A 203 -4.96 -1.99 7.84
N LEU A 204 -5.24 -2.39 6.59
CA LEU A 204 -4.22 -2.51 5.53
C LEU A 204 -3.44 -1.20 5.30
N SER A 205 -4.09 -0.04 5.46
CA SER A 205 -3.43 1.27 5.31
C SER A 205 -2.31 1.52 6.32
N MET A 206 -2.31 0.83 7.47
CA MET A 206 -1.25 0.94 8.48
C MET A 206 -0.16 -0.12 8.32
N ALA A 207 -0.51 -1.32 7.84
CA ALA A 207 0.42 -2.43 7.66
C ALA A 207 1.20 -2.35 6.34
N LEU A 208 0.66 -1.66 5.35
CA LEU A 208 1.29 -1.48 4.04
C LEU A 208 2.19 -0.23 4.06
N HIS A 209 3.49 -0.43 3.86
CA HIS A 209 4.48 0.64 3.90
C HIS A 209 4.90 1.03 2.48
N ARG A 210 5.04 2.34 2.24
CA ARG A 210 5.79 2.84 1.07
C ARG A 210 7.27 2.68 1.37
N THR A 211 8.05 2.31 0.37
CA THR A 211 9.51 2.27 0.49
C THR A 211 10.14 3.57 0.00
N GLY A 212 11.46 3.71 0.13
CA GLY A 212 12.20 4.83 -0.47
C GLY A 212 12.25 4.78 -2.01
N VAL A 213 11.71 3.72 -2.63
CA VAL A 213 11.66 3.55 -4.10
C VAL A 213 10.24 3.78 -4.58
N ASP A 214 10.09 4.68 -5.55
CA ASP A 214 8.79 4.93 -6.16
C ASP A 214 8.22 3.67 -6.82
N GLY A 215 6.90 3.49 -6.70
CA GLY A 215 6.22 2.29 -7.17
C GLY A 215 6.45 1.01 -6.36
N VAL A 216 7.35 0.99 -5.37
CA VAL A 216 7.61 -0.19 -4.52
C VAL A 216 7.00 -0.02 -3.12
N TYR A 217 6.19 -0.99 -2.74
CA TYR A 217 5.53 -1.10 -1.45
C TYR A 217 6.01 -2.36 -0.73
N HIS A 218 6.01 -2.32 0.60
CA HIS A 218 6.43 -3.43 1.43
C HIS A 218 5.36 -3.74 2.48
N LEU A 219 5.09 -5.03 2.66
CA LEU A 219 4.27 -5.56 3.74
C LEU A 219 5.18 -6.46 4.60
N PRO A 220 5.71 -5.95 5.74
CA PRO A 220 6.58 -6.72 6.61
C PRO A 220 5.82 -7.84 7.26
N ALA A 221 6.54 -8.83 7.79
CA ALA A 221 5.88 -10.01 8.32
C ALA A 221 5.02 -9.66 9.55
N GLY A 222 5.55 -8.84 10.48
CA GLY A 222 4.87 -8.43 11.71
C GLY A 222 5.43 -9.10 12.98
N ARG A 223 4.73 -8.94 14.12
CA ARG A 223 5.13 -9.52 15.43
C ARG A 223 4.49 -10.87 15.76
N SER A 224 3.24 -11.11 15.39
CA SER A 224 2.47 -12.24 15.92
C SER A 224 2.79 -13.57 15.25
N ASN A 225 2.87 -14.68 15.98
CA ASN A 225 2.88 -16.00 15.34
C ASN A 225 1.56 -16.23 14.56
N VAL A 226 1.65 -16.75 13.33
CA VAL A 226 0.47 -17.05 12.50
C VAL A 226 -0.24 -18.26 13.12
N GLY A 227 -1.44 -18.07 13.65
CA GLY A 227 -2.36 -19.14 14.00
C GLY A 227 -3.13 -19.66 12.78
N THR A 228 -3.89 -20.73 12.97
CA THR A 228 -4.65 -21.42 11.91
C THR A 228 -5.68 -20.52 11.24
N ASP A 229 -6.32 -19.65 12.01
CA ASP A 229 -7.35 -18.72 11.51
C ASP A 229 -6.76 -17.64 10.60
N GLU A 230 -5.53 -17.18 10.87
CA GLU A 230 -4.85 -16.21 10.01
C GLU A 230 -4.49 -16.81 8.65
N ALA A 231 -4.02 -18.07 8.62
CA ALA A 231 -3.71 -18.76 7.37
C ALA A 231 -4.95 -18.90 6.46
N ALA A 232 -6.12 -19.17 7.03
CA ALA A 232 -7.38 -19.25 6.28
C ALA A 232 -7.81 -17.92 5.66
N ARG A 233 -7.37 -16.78 6.21
CA ARG A 233 -7.70 -15.43 5.71
C ARG A 233 -6.74 -14.94 4.63
N LEU A 234 -5.58 -15.55 4.50
CA LEU A 234 -4.55 -15.14 3.55
C LEU A 234 -5.07 -15.09 2.09
N PRO A 235 -5.81 -16.08 1.55
CA PRO A 235 -6.27 -16.04 0.17
C PRO A 235 -7.12 -14.80 -0.15
N ALA A 236 -8.05 -14.45 0.75
CA ALA A 236 -8.91 -13.27 0.57
C ALA A 236 -8.10 -11.97 0.61
N LEU A 237 -7.10 -11.88 1.50
CA LEU A 237 -6.18 -10.74 1.54
C LEU A 237 -5.38 -10.63 0.24
N LEU A 238 -4.84 -11.73 -0.27
CA LEU A 238 -4.04 -11.73 -1.50
C LEU A 238 -4.86 -11.30 -2.72
N GLU A 239 -6.15 -11.66 -2.81
CA GLU A 239 -7.03 -11.12 -3.85
C GLU A 239 -7.24 -9.60 -3.74
N GLN A 240 -7.40 -9.09 -2.51
CA GLN A 240 -7.49 -7.64 -2.28
C GLN A 240 -6.20 -6.92 -2.70
N LEU A 241 -5.04 -7.53 -2.47
CA LEU A 241 -3.74 -6.98 -2.87
C LEU A 241 -3.57 -7.05 -4.39
N ARG A 242 -4.00 -8.13 -5.05
CA ARG A 242 -3.98 -8.23 -6.53
C ARG A 242 -4.80 -7.13 -7.20
N ALA A 243 -5.85 -6.61 -6.56
CA ALA A 243 -6.59 -5.47 -7.10
C ALA A 243 -5.82 -4.13 -7.04
N ARG A 244 -4.72 -4.05 -6.28
CA ARG A 244 -3.98 -2.81 -6.00
C ARG A 244 -2.56 -2.81 -6.56
N PHE A 245 -2.00 -3.98 -6.84
CA PHE A 245 -0.63 -4.15 -7.29
C PHE A 245 -0.60 -4.97 -8.57
N GLU A 246 0.28 -4.57 -9.46
CA GLU A 246 0.51 -5.21 -10.73
C GLU A 246 1.40 -6.43 -10.55
N TRP A 247 2.31 -6.42 -9.56
CA TRP A 247 3.18 -7.54 -9.18
C TRP A 247 3.20 -7.71 -7.66
N ILE A 248 3.09 -8.95 -7.20
CA ILE A 248 3.23 -9.31 -5.78
C ILE A 248 4.36 -10.33 -5.65
N LEU A 249 5.45 -9.93 -5.00
CA LEU A 249 6.61 -10.75 -4.72
C LEU A 249 6.59 -11.17 -3.26
N VAL A 250 6.56 -12.47 -2.98
CA VAL A 250 6.64 -13.01 -1.63
C VAL A 250 8.07 -13.43 -1.36
N ASP A 251 8.73 -12.72 -0.45
CA ASP A 251 10.05 -13.03 0.08
C ASP A 251 9.90 -14.05 1.21
N ALA A 252 10.31 -15.29 0.95
CA ALA A 252 10.23 -16.39 1.89
C ALA A 252 11.60 -16.86 2.37
N PRO A 253 11.68 -17.36 3.61
CA PRO A 253 12.91 -17.86 4.18
C PRO A 253 13.41 -19.09 3.40
N VAL A 254 14.62 -19.53 3.75
CA VAL A 254 15.21 -20.77 3.23
C VAL A 254 14.23 -21.92 3.36
N TRP A 255 14.08 -22.70 2.29
CA TRP A 255 13.15 -23.82 2.24
C TRP A 255 13.38 -24.79 3.41
N GLY A 256 12.29 -25.25 4.02
CA GLY A 256 12.33 -26.20 5.13
C GLY A 256 12.59 -25.59 6.51
N THR A 257 12.92 -24.30 6.61
CA THR A 257 13.07 -23.61 7.92
C THR A 257 11.74 -23.23 8.56
N HIS A 258 10.72 -22.95 7.73
CA HIS A 258 9.38 -22.52 8.15
C HIS A 258 8.30 -23.16 7.28
N PRO A 259 7.06 -23.29 7.76
CA PRO A 259 5.96 -23.82 6.97
C PRO A 259 5.53 -22.85 5.87
N LEU A 260 5.85 -23.17 4.61
CA LEU A 260 5.51 -22.34 3.44
C LEU A 260 4.33 -22.87 2.62
N THR A 261 3.64 -23.93 3.06
CA THR A 261 2.59 -24.60 2.27
C THR A 261 1.50 -23.66 1.79
N HIS A 262 1.00 -22.77 2.66
CA HIS A 262 -0.05 -21.81 2.30
C HIS A 262 0.43 -20.78 1.26
N TRP A 263 1.68 -20.33 1.36
CA TRP A 263 2.29 -19.44 0.35
C TRP A 263 2.45 -20.16 -0.99
N VAL A 264 2.96 -21.38 -0.95
CA VAL A 264 3.17 -22.21 -2.14
C VAL A 264 1.85 -22.44 -2.90
N GLN A 265 0.76 -22.73 -2.17
CA GLN A 265 -0.56 -22.97 -2.75
C GLN A 265 -1.23 -21.68 -3.28
N ALA A 266 -0.98 -20.54 -2.64
CA ALA A 266 -1.56 -19.26 -3.06
C ALA A 266 -0.84 -18.61 -4.26
N SER A 267 0.39 -19.04 -4.54
CA SER A 267 1.27 -18.44 -5.56
C SER A 267 1.03 -19.00 -6.96
N ASP A 268 1.09 -18.12 -7.95
CA ASP A 268 0.96 -18.47 -9.38
C ASP A 268 2.23 -19.16 -9.91
N GLY A 269 3.37 -18.87 -9.27
CA GLY A 269 4.66 -19.49 -9.52
C GLY A 269 5.57 -19.40 -8.30
N VAL A 270 6.38 -20.44 -8.11
CA VAL A 270 7.46 -20.48 -7.12
C VAL A 270 8.80 -20.45 -7.87
N TYR A 271 9.74 -19.67 -7.37
CA TYR A 271 11.10 -19.56 -7.86
C TYR A 271 12.08 -19.91 -6.76
N LEU A 272 12.99 -20.83 -7.06
CA LEU A 272 14.05 -21.23 -6.15
C LEU A 272 15.29 -20.38 -6.40
N VAL A 273 15.74 -19.63 -5.40
CA VAL A 273 17.00 -18.88 -5.49
C VAL A 273 18.12 -19.73 -4.92
N LEU A 274 19.21 -19.88 -5.65
CA LEU A 274 20.33 -20.73 -5.26
C LEU A 274 21.65 -20.18 -5.80
N ARG A 275 22.78 -20.59 -5.24
CA ARG A 275 24.09 -20.31 -5.85
C ARG A 275 24.37 -21.29 -7.00
N PRO A 276 25.17 -20.93 -8.01
CA PRO A 276 25.56 -21.84 -9.09
C PRO A 276 26.15 -23.17 -8.58
N ASP A 277 26.91 -23.15 -7.48
CA ASP A 277 27.49 -24.35 -6.85
C ASP A 277 26.45 -25.24 -6.14
N GLU A 278 25.23 -24.74 -5.93
CA GLU A 278 24.15 -25.42 -5.20
C GLU A 278 23.11 -26.05 -6.14
N TRP A 279 23.26 -25.91 -7.46
CA TRP A 279 22.30 -26.41 -8.45
C TRP A 279 22.01 -27.92 -8.32
N ASP A 280 23.07 -28.72 -8.15
CA ASP A 280 22.98 -30.19 -8.00
C ASP A 280 23.09 -30.62 -6.51
N SER A 281 22.71 -29.74 -5.58
CA SER A 281 22.78 -30.02 -4.15
C SER A 281 21.56 -30.78 -3.62
N SER A 282 21.73 -31.55 -2.55
CA SER A 282 20.61 -32.21 -1.88
C SER A 282 19.58 -31.21 -1.34
N GLN A 283 20.02 -30.00 -0.98
CA GLN A 283 19.12 -28.94 -0.54
C GLN A 283 18.20 -28.46 -1.68
N ALA A 284 18.73 -28.33 -2.89
CA ALA A 284 17.93 -27.98 -4.07
C ALA A 284 16.92 -29.08 -4.41
N ASP A 285 17.33 -30.36 -4.33
CA ASP A 285 16.42 -31.50 -4.51
C ASP A 285 15.30 -31.52 -3.47
N MET A 286 15.63 -31.33 -2.19
CA MET A 286 14.65 -31.26 -1.10
C MET A 286 13.67 -30.10 -1.27
N ALA A 287 14.14 -28.95 -1.77
CA ALA A 287 13.29 -27.80 -2.08
C ALA A 287 12.34 -28.12 -3.24
N HIS A 288 12.86 -28.67 -4.32
CA HIS A 288 12.07 -29.07 -5.49
C HIS A 288 10.96 -30.06 -5.12
N GLU A 289 11.30 -31.16 -4.45
CA GLU A 289 10.34 -32.18 -4.01
C GLU A 289 9.35 -31.63 -2.99
N GLY A 290 9.81 -30.79 -2.07
CA GLY A 290 8.98 -30.14 -1.08
C GLY A 290 7.92 -29.22 -1.70
N ILE A 291 8.32 -28.38 -2.66
CA ILE A 291 7.41 -27.45 -3.36
C ILE A 291 6.36 -28.24 -4.14
N ALA A 292 6.78 -29.30 -4.85
CA ALA A 292 5.86 -30.17 -5.58
C ALA A 292 4.84 -30.84 -4.65
N ARG A 293 5.30 -31.39 -3.52
CA ARG A 293 4.45 -32.03 -2.50
C ARG A 293 3.50 -31.06 -1.81
N ALA A 294 3.87 -29.78 -1.67
CA ALA A 294 2.99 -28.74 -1.16
C ALA A 294 1.91 -28.28 -2.17
N GLY A 295 1.95 -28.78 -3.41
CA GLY A 295 1.02 -28.41 -4.49
C GLY A 295 1.45 -27.19 -5.30
N GLY A 296 2.72 -26.78 -5.18
CA GLY A 296 3.28 -25.61 -5.84
C GLY A 296 3.66 -25.84 -7.30
N LYS A 297 3.75 -24.73 -8.04
CA LYS A 297 4.29 -24.71 -9.41
C LYS A 297 5.68 -24.10 -9.39
N LEU A 298 6.73 -24.93 -9.26
CA LEU A 298 8.09 -24.45 -9.45
C LEU A 298 8.28 -24.05 -10.92
N ARG A 299 8.41 -22.75 -11.18
CA ARG A 299 8.48 -22.19 -12.54
C ARG A 299 9.92 -22.02 -13.03
N GLY A 300 10.87 -21.95 -12.11
CA GLY A 300 12.29 -21.87 -12.44
C GLY A 300 13.17 -21.65 -11.23
N CYS A 301 14.47 -21.52 -11.49
CA CYS A 301 15.48 -21.21 -10.49
C CYS A 301 16.22 -19.92 -10.88
N VAL A 302 16.63 -19.14 -9.88
CA VAL A 302 17.45 -17.95 -10.05
C VAL A 302 18.81 -18.21 -9.42
N THR A 303 19.87 -18.14 -10.22
CA THR A 303 21.24 -18.33 -9.75
C THR A 303 21.89 -16.99 -9.40
N THR A 304 22.41 -16.84 -8.18
CA THR A 304 23.17 -15.65 -7.76
C THR A 304 24.41 -16.01 -6.95
N ASP A 305 25.52 -15.35 -7.24
CA ASP A 305 26.78 -15.46 -6.49
C ASP A 305 26.92 -14.41 -5.40
N GLU A 306 25.91 -13.52 -5.25
CA GLU A 306 25.92 -12.49 -4.24
C GLU A 306 25.97 -13.13 -2.84
N PRO A 307 26.99 -12.80 -2.01
CA PRO A 307 27.09 -13.38 -0.68
C PRO A 307 25.91 -12.94 0.18
N PRO A 308 25.39 -13.81 1.06
CA PRO A 308 24.33 -13.45 1.99
C PRO A 308 24.89 -12.44 3.01
N ILE A 309 24.03 -11.55 3.52
CA ILE A 309 24.44 -10.64 4.59
C ILE A 309 24.71 -11.48 5.85
N PRO A 310 25.85 -11.29 6.55
CA PRO A 310 26.04 -11.89 7.87
C PRO A 310 24.92 -11.41 8.79
N ALA A 311 24.20 -12.33 9.45
CA ALA A 311 23.22 -11.97 10.46
C ALA A 311 23.86 -10.97 11.43
N ALA A 312 23.22 -9.81 11.66
CA ALA A 312 23.78 -8.72 12.46
C ALA A 312 24.30 -9.25 13.80
N THR A 313 25.62 -9.42 13.91
CA THR A 313 26.28 -9.70 15.17
C THR A 313 26.22 -8.41 15.96
N GLY A 314 25.65 -8.48 17.17
CA GLY A 314 25.60 -7.36 18.09
C GLY A 314 26.97 -6.71 18.22
N THR A 315 27.02 -5.40 18.02
CA THR A 315 28.23 -4.59 18.05
C THR A 315 28.82 -4.60 19.47
N PRO A 316 30.09 -4.99 19.69
CA PRO A 316 30.90 -4.34 20.71
C PRO A 316 31.48 -3.06 20.11
N GLY A 317 31.44 -1.97 20.88
CA GLY A 317 31.81 -0.61 20.44
C GLY A 317 33.25 -0.46 19.90
N PRO A 318 33.60 0.73 19.41
CA PRO A 318 34.81 0.93 18.63
C PRO A 318 36.04 0.87 19.55
N SER A 319 36.99 0.00 19.22
CA SER A 319 38.36 0.12 19.70
C SER A 319 39.24 0.39 18.50
N ALA A 320 39.83 1.59 18.49
CA ALA A 320 40.89 1.99 17.59
C ALA A 320 42.09 1.03 17.70
N ASN A 321 42.64 0.62 16.56
CA ASN A 321 44.05 0.81 16.20
C ASN A 321 44.43 0.06 14.91
N GLY A 322 45.03 0.79 13.97
CA GLY A 322 46.26 0.35 13.30
C GLY A 322 46.16 -0.37 11.94
N HIS A 323 46.41 0.41 10.88
CA HIS A 323 47.31 0.12 9.74
C HIS A 323 47.23 -1.22 9.00
N GLY A 324 46.98 -1.14 7.68
CA GLY A 324 47.28 -2.25 6.76
C GLY A 324 46.70 -2.08 5.36
N ASP A 325 47.43 -1.33 4.53
CA ASP A 325 47.48 -1.39 3.06
C ASP A 325 47.19 -2.78 2.46
N ARG A 326 46.28 -2.85 1.46
CA ARG A 326 46.53 -3.38 0.09
C ARG A 326 45.24 -3.61 -0.71
N ASP A 327 45.27 -3.06 -1.92
CA ASP A 327 44.51 -3.51 -3.08
C ASP A 327 44.73 -5.01 -3.33
N GLU A 328 43.67 -5.77 -3.56
CA GLU A 328 43.78 -7.03 -4.32
C GLU A 328 42.49 -7.30 -5.12
N VAL A 329 42.60 -7.08 -6.43
CA VAL A 329 41.73 -7.59 -7.47
C VAL A 329 41.99 -9.10 -7.59
N ILE A 330 40.95 -9.92 -7.41
CA ILE A 330 41.04 -11.36 -7.69
C ILE A 330 40.12 -11.68 -8.88
N ASP A 331 40.71 -11.59 -10.08
CA ASP A 331 40.28 -12.33 -11.27
C ASP A 331 40.67 -13.80 -11.07
N HIS A 332 39.73 -14.74 -10.97
CA HIS A 332 40.03 -16.17 -11.18
C HIS A 332 38.91 -16.85 -12.00
N VAL A 333 39.22 -17.05 -13.27
CA VAL A 333 38.62 -18.07 -14.15
C VAL A 333 39.30 -19.41 -13.82
N GLY A 334 38.52 -20.43 -13.48
CA GLY A 334 39.01 -21.80 -13.32
C GLY A 334 37.90 -22.82 -13.49
N SER A 335 38.01 -23.68 -14.51
CA SER A 335 37.17 -24.87 -14.67
C SER A 335 37.70 -26.02 -13.80
N PRO A 336 36.82 -26.89 -13.24
CA PRO A 336 37.16 -28.31 -13.30
C PRO A 336 35.99 -29.32 -13.48
N VAL A 337 36.23 -30.25 -14.40
CA VAL A 337 36.20 -31.73 -14.25
C VAL A 337 35.07 -32.43 -13.45
N GLY A 338 34.20 -33.11 -14.21
CA GLY A 338 33.94 -34.56 -14.14
C GLY A 338 33.46 -35.23 -12.83
N VAL A 339 32.15 -35.25 -12.60
CA VAL A 339 31.43 -36.22 -11.73
C VAL A 339 30.13 -36.65 -12.46
N PRO A 340 29.69 -37.92 -12.41
CA PRO A 340 28.59 -38.39 -13.26
C PRO A 340 27.26 -37.73 -12.86
N ARG A 341 26.82 -36.80 -13.73
CA ARG A 341 25.61 -35.99 -13.62
C ARG A 341 24.35 -36.87 -13.64
N ARG A 342 23.68 -37.06 -12.50
CA ARG A 342 22.23 -37.30 -12.50
C ARG A 342 21.56 -35.95 -12.77
N ARG A 343 21.33 -35.69 -14.06
CA ARG A 343 20.73 -34.45 -14.54
C ARG A 343 19.34 -34.28 -13.93
N LEU A 344 19.13 -33.23 -13.13
CA LEU A 344 17.82 -32.58 -13.06
C LEU A 344 17.40 -32.26 -14.49
N ARG A 345 16.49 -33.07 -15.06
CA ARG A 345 15.79 -32.74 -16.31
C ARG A 345 14.68 -31.73 -16.00
N VAL A 346 15.04 -30.58 -15.46
CA VAL A 346 14.16 -29.40 -15.53
C VAL A 346 14.78 -28.54 -16.61
N PRO A 347 14.22 -28.52 -17.84
CA PRO A 347 14.73 -27.63 -18.86
C PRO A 347 14.62 -26.20 -18.33
N LEU A 348 15.76 -25.53 -18.21
CA LEU A 348 15.83 -24.09 -18.08
C LEU A 348 15.31 -23.50 -19.39
N ILE A 349 13.98 -23.35 -19.51
CA ILE A 349 13.37 -22.68 -20.66
C ILE A 349 13.47 -21.18 -20.39
N ILE A 350 14.62 -20.60 -20.71
CA ILE A 350 14.68 -19.17 -21.05
C ILE A 350 14.49 -19.15 -22.56
N ARG A 351 13.24 -19.10 -23.03
CA ARG A 351 13.00 -18.82 -24.46
C ARG A 351 13.50 -17.42 -24.75
N ARG A 352 14.35 -17.29 -25.76
CA ARG A 352 14.71 -15.98 -26.32
C ARG A 352 13.47 -15.40 -27.01
N PRO A 353 13.28 -14.08 -27.02
CA PRO A 353 12.31 -13.47 -27.92
C PRO A 353 12.73 -13.81 -29.36
N GLY A 354 11.94 -14.62 -30.07
CA GLY A 354 12.14 -14.92 -31.50
C GLY A 354 12.40 -16.37 -31.90
N ASP A 355 12.40 -17.34 -30.98
CA ASP A 355 12.45 -18.77 -31.35
C ASP A 355 11.04 -19.40 -31.20
N ASP A 356 10.40 -19.75 -32.33
CA ASP A 356 9.13 -20.49 -32.42
C ASP A 356 9.17 -21.86 -31.68
#